data_AF-A0A953CTB7-F1
#
_entry.id   AF-A0A953CTB7-F1
#
_cell.length_a   1.000
_cell.length_b   1.000
_cell.length_c   1.000
_cell.angle_alpha   90.00
_cell.angle_beta   90.00
_cell.angle_gamma   90.00
#
_symmetry.space_group_name_H-M   'P 1'
#
loop_
_entity.id
_entity.type
_entity.pdbx_description
1 polymer ?
#
loop_
_entity_poly.entity_id
_entity_poly.type
_entity_poly.pdbx_seq_one_letter_code
_entity_poly.pdbx_strand_id
1 'polypeptide(L)'
;MMKLCKSLCVYTALILIAEPIFANPSLGERYPGPWKEDFNVDITKALVTKGIKGCGEYKYRPSSLNRDEYLVHCTHDGKRWSAYLVWPKIKEIMGPYAPDPSVE
;
A
#
# COMPACT_ATOMS: atom_id res chain seq x y z
N MET A 1 -13.12 -53.74 -21.53
CA MET A 1 -12.44 -54.46 -20.43
C MET A 1 -12.53 -53.62 -19.16
N MET A 2 -13.34 -54.06 -18.21
CA MET A 2 -13.49 -53.47 -16.87
C MET A 2 -12.26 -53.79 -16.01
N LYS A 3 -11.84 -52.84 -15.18
CA LYS A 3 -11.37 -53.09 -13.80
C LYS A 3 -11.52 -51.81 -12.97
N LEU A 4 -12.64 -51.72 -12.26
CA LEU A 4 -12.73 -50.93 -11.03
C LEU A 4 -11.74 -51.53 -10.02
N CYS A 5 -10.91 -50.69 -9.40
CA CYS A 5 -10.32 -51.00 -8.10
C CYS A 5 -10.90 -49.99 -7.10
N LYS A 6 -11.98 -50.40 -6.42
CA LYS A 6 -12.40 -49.79 -5.16
C LYS A 6 -11.40 -50.23 -4.10
N SER A 7 -10.80 -49.31 -3.36
CA SER A 7 -10.61 -49.54 -1.92
C SER A 7 -10.47 -48.23 -1.18
N LEU A 8 -11.35 -48.07 -0.18
CA LEU A 8 -11.38 -47.04 0.85
C LEU A 8 -9.99 -46.79 1.45
N CYS A 9 -9.66 -45.51 1.62
CA CYS A 9 -8.86 -45.05 2.75
C CYS A 9 -9.33 -43.65 3.14
N VAL A 10 -10.45 -43.61 3.87
CA VAL A 10 -10.82 -42.45 4.69
C VAL A 10 -9.80 -42.41 5.83
N TYR A 11 -8.69 -41.72 5.62
CA TYR A 11 -7.82 -41.32 6.72
C TYR A 11 -8.29 -39.96 7.21
N THR A 12 -8.96 -39.94 8.35
CA THR A 12 -9.16 -38.76 9.17
C THR A 12 -7.80 -38.27 9.67
N ALA A 13 -7.10 -37.48 8.86
CA ALA A 13 -6.00 -36.68 9.33
C ALA A 13 -6.58 -35.36 9.85
N LEU A 14 -6.55 -35.15 11.16
CA LEU A 14 -6.62 -33.80 11.73
C LEU A 14 -5.41 -33.02 11.21
N ILE A 15 -5.58 -32.36 10.07
CA ILE A 15 -4.63 -31.37 9.59
C ILE A 15 -4.83 -30.16 10.51
N LEU A 16 -3.91 -29.98 11.45
CA LEU A 16 -3.63 -28.67 12.06
C LEU A 16 -3.31 -27.73 10.90
N ILE A 17 -4.33 -27.01 10.40
CA ILE A 17 -4.14 -25.92 9.47
C ILE A 17 -3.40 -24.82 10.24
N ALA A 18 -2.07 -24.86 10.21
CA ALA A 18 -1.26 -23.70 10.53
C ALA A 18 -1.62 -22.65 9.49
N GLU A 19 -2.50 -21.71 9.85
CA GLU A 19 -2.77 -20.56 9.01
C GLU A 19 -1.43 -19.85 8.80
N PRO A 20 -1.03 -19.57 7.55
CA PRO A 20 0.14 -18.78 7.32
C PRO A 20 -0.08 -17.44 8.04
N ILE A 21 0.79 -17.15 9.00
CA ILE A 21 0.82 -15.84 9.64
C ILE A 21 1.24 -14.87 8.54
N PHE A 22 0.28 -14.25 7.87
CA PHE A 22 0.55 -13.16 6.94
C PHE A 22 1.09 -12.00 7.77
N ALA A 23 2.42 -11.96 7.92
CA ALA A 23 3.08 -10.80 8.50
C ALA A 23 2.71 -9.59 7.64
N ASN A 24 2.13 -8.56 8.27
CA ASN A 24 1.93 -7.29 7.58
C ASN A 24 3.31 -6.72 7.28
N PRO A 25 3.60 -6.36 6.01
CA PRO A 25 4.90 -5.78 5.69
C PRO A 25 5.10 -4.48 6.46
N SER A 26 6.35 -4.20 6.81
CA SER A 26 6.75 -2.89 7.30
C SER A 26 6.42 -1.80 6.28
N LEU A 27 6.40 -0.54 6.72
CA LEU A 27 6.06 0.56 5.84
C LEU A 27 7.06 0.69 4.68
N GLY A 28 8.35 0.45 4.92
CA GLY A 28 9.39 0.44 3.88
C GLY A 28 9.25 -0.71 2.89
N GLU A 29 8.79 -1.89 3.32
CA GLU A 29 8.50 -3.02 2.42
C GLU A 29 7.23 -2.76 1.59
N ARG A 30 6.22 -2.11 2.18
CA ARG A 30 5.00 -1.73 1.47
C ARG A 30 5.23 -0.57 0.51
N TYR A 31 6.07 0.40 0.86
CA TYR A 31 6.39 1.57 0.05
C TYR A 31 7.90 1.63 -0.17
N PRO A 32 8.42 0.75 -1.06
CA PRO A 32 9.85 0.68 -1.32
C PRO A 32 10.36 1.99 -1.92
N GLY A 33 11.58 2.35 -1.53
CA GLY A 33 12.29 3.48 -2.14
C GLY A 33 12.76 3.20 -3.57
N PRO A 34 13.31 4.22 -4.24
CA PRO A 34 13.53 5.59 -3.74
C PRO A 34 12.26 6.45 -3.75
N TRP A 35 12.30 7.59 -3.08
CA TRP A 35 11.30 8.65 -3.27
C TRP A 35 11.34 9.18 -4.70
N LYS A 36 10.15 9.36 -5.28
CA LYS A 36 9.98 10.06 -6.56
C LYS A 36 9.59 11.51 -6.29
N GLU A 37 10.25 12.43 -6.98
CA GLU A 37 10.05 13.89 -6.85
C GLU A 37 9.53 14.52 -8.15
N ASP A 38 9.30 13.72 -9.19
CA ASP A 38 8.68 14.18 -10.43
C ASP A 38 7.20 14.53 -10.25
N PHE A 39 6.69 15.40 -11.12
CA PHE A 39 5.28 15.77 -11.13
C PHE A 39 4.41 14.60 -11.58
N ASN A 40 3.47 14.19 -10.72
CA ASN A 40 2.44 13.20 -10.99
C ASN A 40 1.05 13.86 -11.06
N VAL A 41 0.50 13.97 -12.27
CA VAL A 41 -0.78 14.65 -12.54
C VAL A 41 -1.96 14.05 -11.77
N ASP A 42 -1.97 12.73 -11.57
CA ASP A 42 -3.11 12.04 -10.95
C ASP A 42 -3.11 12.24 -9.43
N ILE A 43 -1.94 12.16 -8.79
CA ILE A 43 -1.76 12.51 -7.37
C ILE A 43 -2.19 13.96 -7.14
N THR A 44 -1.69 14.90 -7.96
CA THR A 44 -2.05 16.32 -7.84
C THR A 44 -3.55 16.55 -7.99
N LYS A 45 -4.20 15.93 -8.99
CA LYS A 45 -5.65 16.05 -9.17
C LYS A 45 -6.42 15.49 -7.98
N ALA A 46 -6.00 14.37 -7.40
CA ALA A 46 -6.64 13.78 -6.24
C ALA A 46 -6.56 14.71 -5.02
N LEU A 47 -5.37 15.24 -4.72
CA LEU A 47 -5.13 16.18 -3.62
C LEU A 47 -6.00 17.44 -3.76
N VAL A 48 -6.03 18.04 -4.95
CA VAL A 48 -6.85 19.23 -5.25
C VAL A 48 -8.34 18.92 -5.13
N THR A 49 -8.79 17.78 -5.67
CA THR A 49 -10.22 17.40 -5.65
C THR A 49 -10.74 17.19 -4.23
N LYS A 50 -9.94 16.64 -3.33
CA LYS A 50 -10.29 16.49 -1.90
C LYS A 50 -9.99 17.75 -1.08
N GLY A 51 -9.55 18.84 -1.71
CA GLY A 51 -9.30 20.13 -1.05
C GLY A 51 -8.11 20.11 -0.08
N ILE A 52 -7.13 19.25 -0.31
CA ILE A 52 -5.90 19.21 0.50
C ILE A 52 -5.11 20.49 0.22
N LYS A 53 -4.82 21.24 1.29
CA LYS A 53 -4.04 22.49 1.26
C LYS A 53 -2.66 22.27 1.88
N GLY A 54 -1.73 23.17 1.60
CA GLY A 54 -0.37 23.10 2.17
C GLY A 54 0.51 21.98 1.59
N CYS A 55 0.17 21.50 0.40
CA CYS A 55 0.84 20.40 -0.31
C CYS A 55 1.41 20.96 -1.63
N GLY A 56 2.29 21.95 -1.53
CA GLY A 56 2.84 22.68 -2.67
C GLY A 56 4.01 21.95 -3.34
N GLU A 57 4.77 21.22 -2.52
CA GLU A 57 5.83 20.30 -2.94
C GLU A 57 5.53 18.92 -2.36
N TYR A 58 5.78 17.86 -3.13
CA TYR A 58 5.60 16.49 -2.64
C TYR A 58 6.61 15.51 -3.23
N LYS A 59 6.86 14.45 -2.48
CA LYS A 59 7.55 13.24 -2.91
C LYS A 59 6.65 12.03 -2.68
N TYR A 60 6.77 10.99 -3.50
CA TYR A 60 5.88 9.83 -3.42
C TYR A 60 6.59 8.48 -3.63
N ARG A 61 6.02 7.43 -3.05
CA ARG A 61 6.40 6.02 -3.27
C ARG A 61 5.15 5.20 -3.59
N PRO A 62 5.14 4.38 -4.66
CA PRO A 62 4.03 3.50 -4.96
C PRO A 62 3.97 2.34 -3.96
N SER A 63 2.76 1.86 -3.67
CA SER A 63 2.55 0.65 -2.89
C SER A 63 3.01 -0.59 -3.67
N SER A 64 3.71 -1.51 -3.01
CA SER A 64 4.07 -2.82 -3.54
C SER A 64 2.89 -3.81 -3.51
N LEU A 65 1.86 -3.52 -2.72
CA LEU A 65 0.69 -4.38 -2.53
C LEU A 65 -0.51 -3.94 -3.36
N ASN A 66 -0.75 -2.64 -3.44
CA ASN A 66 -1.97 -2.09 -4.05
C ASN A 66 -1.62 -1.22 -5.26
N ARG A 67 -2.19 -1.56 -6.42
CA ARG A 67 -2.10 -0.70 -7.60
C ARG A 67 -2.81 0.61 -7.33
N ASP A 68 -2.28 1.68 -7.92
CA ASP A 68 -2.82 3.05 -7.81
C ASP A 68 -2.88 3.58 -6.35
N GLU A 69 -2.10 3.00 -5.43
CA GLU A 69 -1.92 3.49 -4.06
C GLU A 69 -0.53 4.09 -3.90
N TYR A 70 -0.45 5.26 -3.28
CA TYR A 70 0.80 5.97 -3.07
C TYR A 70 0.90 6.46 -1.63
N LEU A 71 2.09 6.27 -1.05
CA LEU A 71 2.51 7.06 0.10
C LEU A 71 3.07 8.39 -0.44
N VAL A 72 2.49 9.49 0.00
CA VAL A 72 2.86 10.85 -0.42
C VAL A 72 3.30 11.62 0.81
N HIS A 73 4.55 12.09 0.82
CA HIS A 73 4.98 13.11 1.77
C HIS A 73 4.87 14.45 1.07
N CYS A 74 4.22 15.43 1.70
CA CYS A 74 4.17 16.77 1.16
C CYS A 74 4.36 17.87 2.21
N THR A 75 4.74 19.04 1.70
CA THR A 75 5.10 20.20 2.49
C THR A 75 4.61 21.49 1.82
N HIS A 76 4.43 22.51 2.66
CA HIS A 76 4.18 23.88 2.23
C HIS A 76 5.45 24.73 2.26
N ASP A 77 6.43 24.36 3.09
CA ASP A 77 7.57 25.22 3.45
C ASP A 77 8.94 24.52 3.30
N GLY A 78 8.96 23.31 2.77
CA GLY A 78 10.17 22.50 2.62
C GLY A 78 10.68 21.87 3.93
N LYS A 79 10.10 22.22 5.09
CA LYS A 79 10.62 21.89 6.42
C LYS A 79 9.71 20.94 7.18
N ARG A 80 8.41 21.21 7.16
CA ARG A 80 7.40 20.39 7.82
C ARG A 80 6.70 19.53 6.79
N TRP A 81 6.90 18.24 6.92
CA TRP A 81 6.33 17.24 6.03
C TRP A 81 5.15 16.55 6.71
N SER A 82 4.10 16.30 5.94
CA SER A 82 2.95 15.48 6.32
C SER A 82 2.82 14.32 5.34
N ALA A 83 2.42 13.16 5.85
CA ALA A 83 2.21 11.97 5.05
C ALA A 83 0.74 11.75 4.73
N TYR A 84 0.46 11.26 3.53
CA TYR A 84 -0.87 10.90 3.05
C TYR A 84 -0.80 9.57 2.32
N LEU A 85 -1.88 8.80 2.42
CA LEU A 85 -2.15 7.72 1.47
C LEU A 85 -3.11 8.23 0.41
N VAL A 86 -2.74 8.08 -0.85
CA VAL A 86 -3.49 8.62 -1.99
C VAL A 86 -3.82 7.49 -2.94
N TRP A 87 -5.10 7.36 -3.28
CA TRP A 87 -5.61 6.47 -4.34
C TRP A 87 -6.19 7.31 -5.48
N PRO A 88 -5.39 7.79 -6.44
CA PRO A 88 -5.84 8.78 -7.41
C PRO A 88 -7.03 8.34 -8.25
N LYS A 89 -7.10 7.04 -8.57
CA LYS A 89 -8.14 6.47 -9.43
C LYS A 89 -9.54 6.57 -8.82
N ILE A 90 -9.66 6.32 -7.52
CA ILE A 90 -10.92 6.48 -6.77
C ILE A 90 -10.99 7.81 -6.01
N LYS A 91 -9.95 8.64 -6.18
CA LYS A 91 -9.76 9.94 -5.53
C LYS A 91 -9.80 9.89 -4.01
N GLU A 92 -9.54 8.76 -3.39
CA GLU A 92 -9.53 8.66 -1.92
C GLU A 92 -8.19 9.06 -1.33
N ILE A 93 -8.26 9.73 -0.18
CA ILE A 93 -7.09 10.24 0.54
C ILE A 93 -7.28 9.97 2.03
N MET A 94 -6.23 9.46 2.67
CA MET A 94 -6.15 9.31 4.13
C MET A 94 -4.97 10.11 4.68
N GLY A 95 -5.14 10.68 5.86
CA GLY A 95 -4.19 11.59 6.51
C GLY A 95 -4.80 12.96 6.81
N PRO A 96 -4.00 13.95 7.23
CA PRO A 96 -2.54 13.90 7.36
C PRO A 96 -2.05 12.97 8.48
N TYR A 97 -0.89 12.37 8.26
CA TYR A 97 -0.12 11.63 9.25
C TYR A 97 1.24 12.28 9.49
N ALA A 98 1.86 11.97 10.62
CA ALA A 98 3.28 12.23 10.80
C ALA A 98 4.09 11.31 9.86
N PRO A 99 5.14 11.82 9.18
CA PRO A 99 6.06 10.96 8.43
C PRO A 99 6.70 9.90 9.33
N ASP A 100 6.78 8.67 8.82
CA ASP A 100 7.39 7.56 9.54
C ASP A 100 8.91 7.50 9.26
N PRO A 101 9.78 7.47 10.28
CA PRO A 101 11.23 7.45 10.09
C PRO A 101 11.75 6.23 9.29
N SER A 102 11.00 5.13 9.23
CA SER A 102 11.40 3.92 8.49
C SER A 102 11.38 4.09 6.97
N VAL A 103 10.77 5.17 6.46
CA VAL A 103 10.66 5.47 5.03
C VAL A 103 11.31 6.78 4.61
N GLU A 104 11.96 7.51 5.52
CA GLU A 104 12.67 8.75 5.16
C GLU A 104 13.91 8.48 4.29
#